data_AF-A0A4R0MV49-F1
#
_entry.id   AF-A0A4R0MV49-F1
#
_cell.length_a   1.000
_cell.length_b   1.000
_cell.length_c   1.000
_cell.angle_alpha   90.00
_cell.angle_beta   90.00
_cell.angle_gamma   90.00
#
_symmetry.space_group_name_H-M   'P 1'
#
loop_
_entity.id
_entity.type
_entity.pdbx_description
1 polymer ?
#
loop_
_entity_poly.entity_id
_entity_poly.type
_entity_poly.pdbx_seq_one_letter_code
_entity_poly.pdbx_strand_id
1 'polypeptide(L)'
;MAKHFFGLTDTGKTRDNNEDSFIVQPINGEQYILAAVIDGVGGYHGGEVAAAIAKEEMMRQFIARPKDPISQIIDAFRETNRLIVAKKETEKELSEMACVATLVLADIENNQFYYGHVGDTRLYLLRDGSLVKISKDHSFVGFLEDSGRLDEVAAMQHPKRNELNKAIGFSDQITNVESYIETGQSPFLPGDTLLLCSDGLTDMVNKQDITSLLMQGDRLAKKADNLIALANENGGRDNITVVLLQNNKAKQNVEPTRPGLAQQVPLSTTATMREEPVTDVQPETNSRSKKHPGFIALIILCIVLLGTTLLLFLKSQQTVDHGSMRAAPAKILVRNNQEKLLQDAIDHAPGDTLVLSDSIFKSPILLSDTLRIRKDTLHIFAHGIVLQADSGYKGAAIILKSQSKLISLDSMQFKGFNLAIAASNQALFLKNVRFINCVLPVNNSYVFPNQQLINMLFPSVNQSKNITKATDSKNGAN
;
A
#
# COMPACT_ATOMS: atom_id res chain seq x y z
N MET A 1 -20.21 -12.86 22.13
CA MET A 1 -19.38 -12.58 20.93
C MET A 1 -18.13 -11.84 21.39
N ALA A 2 -16.94 -12.22 20.90
CA ALA A 2 -15.74 -11.44 21.19
C ALA A 2 -15.87 -10.08 20.51
N LYS A 3 -15.74 -8.98 21.27
CA LYS A 3 -15.72 -7.63 20.68
C LYS A 3 -14.48 -7.54 19.80
N HIS A 4 -14.68 -7.26 18.52
CA HIS A 4 -13.64 -7.10 17.51
C HIS A 4 -13.13 -5.64 17.44
N PHE A 5 -13.41 -4.87 18.50
CA PHE A 5 -12.88 -3.55 18.74
C PHE A 5 -12.68 -3.36 20.24
N PHE A 6 -11.70 -2.56 20.63
CA PHE A 6 -11.43 -2.22 22.02
C PHE A 6 -10.66 -0.89 22.09
N GLY A 7 -10.90 -0.11 23.13
CA GLY A 7 -10.19 1.14 23.36
C GLY A 7 -9.84 1.28 24.84
N LEU A 8 -8.67 1.82 25.12
CA LEU A 8 -8.15 2.04 26.46
C LEU A 8 -7.30 3.31 26.47
N THR A 9 -7.37 4.05 27.58
CA THR A 9 -6.53 5.22 27.85
C THR A 9 -5.97 5.12 29.27
N ASP A 10 -4.75 5.60 29.46
CA ASP A 10 -4.03 5.64 30.73
C ASP A 10 -3.33 6.99 30.87
N THR A 11 -3.33 7.54 32.08
CA THR A 11 -2.70 8.85 32.34
C THR A 11 -1.18 8.83 32.10
N GLY A 12 -0.55 7.66 32.09
CA GLY A 12 0.89 7.52 32.13
C GLY A 12 1.42 7.65 33.56
N LYS A 13 2.74 7.56 33.71
CA LYS A 13 3.42 7.63 35.01
C LYS A 13 3.81 9.04 35.46
N THR A 14 3.88 9.98 34.52
CA THR A 14 4.47 11.30 34.76
C THR A 14 3.45 12.43 34.80
N ARG A 15 2.28 12.26 34.16
CA ARG A 15 1.22 13.27 34.13
C ARG A 15 0.26 13.07 35.30
N ASP A 16 -0.31 14.17 35.80
CA ASP A 16 -1.33 14.14 36.85
C ASP A 16 -2.77 14.08 36.31
N ASN A 17 -2.96 14.48 35.05
CA ASN A 17 -4.24 14.51 34.37
C ASN A 17 -4.16 13.78 33.04
N ASN A 18 -5.29 13.20 32.61
CA ASN A 18 -5.43 12.58 31.31
C ASN A 18 -6.22 13.51 30.38
N GLU A 19 -5.52 14.10 29.42
CA GLU A 19 -6.05 14.99 28.39
C GLU A 19 -6.42 14.24 27.11
N ASP A 20 -6.10 12.94 27.02
CA ASP A 20 -6.55 12.09 25.93
C ASP A 20 -8.02 11.68 26.06
N SER A 21 -8.63 11.40 24.91
CA SER A 21 -9.88 10.67 24.83
C SER A 21 -9.94 9.76 23.61
N PHE A 22 -10.92 8.87 23.61
CA PHE A 22 -11.17 7.98 22.49
C PHE A 22 -12.65 7.70 22.26
N ILE A 23 -12.96 7.25 21.04
CA ILE A 23 -14.27 6.72 20.62
C ILE A 23 -14.02 5.31 20.10
N VAL A 24 -14.88 4.35 20.47
CA VAL A 24 -14.93 3.04 19.80
C VAL A 24 -16.30 2.40 20.00
N GLN A 25 -17.16 2.45 18.97
CA GLN A 25 -18.51 1.89 19.07
C GLN A 25 -19.12 1.57 17.69
N PRO A 26 -20.02 0.57 17.61
CA PRO A 26 -20.82 0.36 16.43
C PRO A 26 -21.85 1.49 16.26
N ILE A 27 -22.11 1.87 15.02
CA ILE A 27 -23.16 2.84 14.65
C ILE A 27 -23.99 2.28 13.48
N ASN A 28 -25.13 2.90 13.19
CA ASN A 28 -26.01 2.54 12.07
C ASN A 28 -26.35 1.04 11.99
N GLY A 29 -26.74 0.44 13.13
CA GLY A 29 -27.11 -0.98 13.18
C GLY A 29 -25.91 -1.93 13.04
N GLU A 30 -24.75 -1.55 13.56
CA GLU A 30 -23.48 -2.29 13.48
C GLU A 30 -22.84 -2.37 12.08
N GLN A 31 -23.39 -1.67 11.08
CA GLN A 31 -22.80 -1.57 9.74
C GLN A 31 -21.40 -0.93 9.80
N TYR A 32 -21.28 0.15 10.58
CA TYR A 32 -20.02 0.85 10.74
C TYR A 32 -19.53 0.78 12.17
N ILE A 33 -18.21 0.87 12.33
CA ILE A 33 -17.58 1.09 13.63
C ILE A 33 -16.87 2.43 13.56
N LEU A 34 -17.30 3.33 14.45
CA LEU A 34 -16.68 4.63 14.65
C LEU A 34 -15.57 4.46 15.69
N ALA A 35 -14.34 4.80 15.31
CA ALA A 35 -13.17 4.77 16.17
C ALA A 35 -12.43 6.10 16.11
N ALA A 36 -11.96 6.62 17.24
CA ALA A 36 -11.14 7.82 17.26
C ALA A 36 -10.14 7.78 18.41
N VAL A 37 -8.98 8.39 18.20
CA VAL A 37 -8.10 8.84 19.29
C VAL A 37 -7.96 10.34 19.19
N ILE A 38 -8.09 11.00 20.32
CA ILE A 38 -8.08 12.45 20.48
C ILE A 38 -7.09 12.74 21.59
N ASP A 39 -6.14 13.62 21.35
CA ASP A 39 -5.16 14.06 22.33
C ASP A 39 -5.35 15.57 22.52
N GLY A 40 -5.67 15.94 23.76
CA GLY A 40 -5.90 17.32 24.17
C GLY A 40 -4.57 18.04 24.38
N VAL A 41 -4.33 19.07 23.58
CA VAL A 41 -3.14 19.92 23.71
C VAL A 41 -3.54 21.27 24.30
N GLY A 42 -3.00 21.59 25.47
CA GLY A 42 -3.18 22.87 26.14
C GLY A 42 -2.02 23.07 27.09
N GLY A 43 -1.61 24.31 27.35
CA GLY A 43 -0.51 24.61 28.28
C GLY A 43 -0.87 24.22 29.71
N TYR A 44 -1.11 25.21 30.57
CA TYR A 44 -1.48 24.94 31.97
C TYR A 44 -2.94 24.48 32.14
N HIS A 45 -3.83 24.71 31.15
CA HIS A 45 -5.27 24.40 31.23
C HIS A 45 -5.92 24.08 29.86
N GLY A 46 -6.85 23.11 29.84
CA GLY A 46 -7.92 23.01 28.85
C GLY A 46 -7.79 21.90 27.79
N GLY A 47 -6.70 21.14 27.75
CA GLY A 47 -6.53 20.02 26.81
C GLY A 47 -7.67 18.99 26.96
N GLU A 48 -7.98 18.63 28.21
CA GLU A 48 -9.06 17.72 28.55
C GLU A 48 -10.45 18.25 28.11
N VAL A 49 -10.65 19.56 28.14
CA VAL A 49 -11.89 20.21 27.70
C VAL A 49 -12.00 20.14 26.18
N ALA A 50 -10.91 20.44 25.45
CA ALA A 50 -10.88 20.34 24.01
C ALA A 50 -11.09 18.90 23.52
N ALA A 51 -10.45 17.92 24.18
CA ALA A 51 -10.64 16.51 23.86
C ALA A 51 -12.06 16.03 24.13
N ALA A 52 -12.69 16.49 25.23
CA ALA A 52 -14.09 16.19 25.54
C ALA A 52 -15.06 16.77 24.49
N ILE A 53 -14.89 18.03 24.09
CA ILE A 53 -15.68 18.67 23.03
C ILE A 53 -15.55 17.89 21.73
N ALA A 54 -14.32 17.55 21.34
CA ALA A 54 -14.06 16.78 20.13
C ALA A 54 -14.73 15.41 20.15
N LYS A 55 -14.65 14.68 21.27
CA LYS A 55 -15.30 13.39 21.42
C LYS A 55 -16.81 13.50 21.22
N GLU A 56 -17.45 14.44 21.90
CA GLU A 56 -18.90 14.61 21.86
C GLU A 56 -19.37 14.99 20.44
N GLU A 57 -18.72 15.96 19.82
CA GLU A 57 -19.12 16.44 18.50
C GLU A 57 -18.83 15.42 17.39
N MET A 58 -17.69 14.75 17.44
CA MET A 58 -17.39 13.67 16.50
C MET A 58 -18.38 12.51 16.64
N MET A 59 -18.85 12.17 17.85
CA MET A 59 -19.93 11.17 17.98
C MET A 59 -21.25 11.69 17.41
N ARG A 60 -21.60 12.95 17.69
CA ARG A 60 -22.86 13.58 17.27
C ARG A 60 -23.03 13.59 15.75
N GLN A 61 -21.99 13.91 14.99
CA GLN A 61 -22.04 13.96 13.53
C GLN A 61 -22.46 12.62 12.90
N PHE A 62 -22.16 11.49 13.55
CA PHE A 62 -22.45 10.15 13.04
C PHE A 62 -23.77 9.56 13.56
N ILE A 63 -24.47 10.28 14.43
CA ILE A 63 -25.87 9.98 14.81
C ILE A 63 -26.84 10.61 13.80
N ALA A 64 -26.43 11.69 13.14
CA ALA A 64 -27.23 12.41 12.14
C ALA A 64 -27.47 11.58 10.86
N ARG A 65 -28.27 12.13 9.93
CA ARG A 65 -28.57 11.44 8.66
C ARG A 65 -27.30 10.99 7.94
N PRO A 66 -27.26 9.75 7.39
CA PRO A 66 -26.13 9.26 6.64
C PRO A 66 -25.76 10.21 5.49
N LYS A 67 -24.48 10.55 5.40
CA LYS A 67 -23.86 11.27 4.27
C LYS A 67 -22.76 10.40 3.67
N ASP A 68 -22.11 10.91 2.64
CA ASP A 68 -20.81 10.41 2.20
C ASP A 68 -19.83 10.38 3.40
N PRO A 69 -19.14 9.24 3.67
CA PRO A 69 -18.26 9.08 4.83
C PRO A 69 -17.19 10.16 4.98
N ILE A 70 -16.49 10.51 3.89
CA ILE A 70 -15.41 11.49 3.92
C ILE A 70 -15.96 12.88 4.23
N SER A 71 -17.07 13.25 3.59
CA SER A 71 -17.75 14.51 3.85
C SER A 71 -18.21 14.62 5.31
N GLN A 72 -18.74 13.53 5.89
CA GLN A 72 -19.17 13.48 7.29
C GLN A 72 -17.98 13.58 8.26
N ILE A 73 -16.84 12.96 7.94
CA ILE A 73 -15.58 13.11 8.68
C ILE A 73 -15.13 14.57 8.65
N ILE A 74 -15.11 15.21 7.47
CA ILE A 74 -14.69 16.63 7.34
C ILE A 74 -15.60 17.54 8.15
N ASP A 75 -16.92 17.33 8.09
CA ASP A 75 -17.90 18.08 8.89
C ASP A 75 -17.62 17.93 10.40
N ALA A 76 -17.27 16.72 10.86
CA ALA A 76 -16.92 16.47 12.26
C ALA A 76 -15.69 17.27 12.74
N PHE A 77 -14.62 17.31 11.95
CA PHE A 77 -13.45 18.12 12.30
C PHE A 77 -13.75 19.63 12.28
N ARG A 78 -14.50 20.10 11.29
CA ARG A 78 -14.86 21.53 11.16
C ARG A 78 -15.78 22.00 12.26
N GLU A 79 -16.81 21.25 12.58
CA GLU A 79 -17.76 21.60 13.64
C GLU A 79 -17.11 21.52 15.02
N THR A 80 -16.24 20.51 15.24
CA THR A 80 -15.42 20.45 16.45
C THR A 80 -14.56 21.70 16.61
N ASN A 81 -13.87 22.13 15.54
CA ASN A 81 -13.08 23.36 15.58
C ASN A 81 -13.94 24.57 15.93
N ARG A 82 -15.12 24.69 15.31
CA ARG A 82 -16.05 25.79 15.56
C ARG A 82 -16.44 25.85 17.04
N LEU A 83 -16.72 24.71 17.66
CA LEU A 83 -17.08 24.63 19.08
C LEU A 83 -15.91 24.97 20.00
N ILE A 84 -14.71 24.46 19.72
CA ILE A 84 -13.51 24.78 20.49
C ILE A 84 -13.20 26.29 20.40
N VAL A 85 -13.20 26.87 19.20
CA VAL A 85 -12.97 28.31 19.00
C VAL A 85 -14.02 29.16 19.71
N ALA A 86 -15.31 28.82 19.60
CA ALA A 86 -16.36 29.55 20.29
C ALA A 86 -16.20 29.50 21.83
N LYS A 87 -15.79 28.35 22.37
CA LYS A 87 -15.55 28.18 23.81
C LYS A 87 -14.36 29.02 24.28
N LYS A 88 -13.27 29.10 23.50
CA LYS A 88 -12.13 30.01 23.76
C LYS A 88 -12.54 31.48 23.88
N GLU A 89 -13.45 31.92 23.01
CA GLU A 89 -13.94 33.30 23.01
C GLU A 89 -14.73 33.63 24.28
N THR A 90 -15.44 32.63 24.83
CA THR A 90 -16.25 32.80 26.05
C THR A 90 -15.44 32.64 27.35
N GLU A 91 -14.40 31.81 27.36
CA GLU A 91 -13.66 31.42 28.56
C GLU A 91 -12.16 31.64 28.36
N LYS A 92 -11.65 32.79 28.84
CA LYS A 92 -10.26 33.22 28.61
C LYS A 92 -9.20 32.25 29.16
N GLU A 93 -9.51 31.56 30.26
CA GLU A 93 -8.62 30.54 30.85
C GLU A 93 -8.39 29.35 29.92
N LEU A 94 -9.28 29.13 28.94
CA LEU A 94 -9.19 28.06 27.95
C LEU A 94 -8.66 28.55 26.59
N SER A 95 -8.15 29.78 26.50
CA SER A 95 -7.74 30.39 25.22
C SER A 95 -6.70 29.57 24.43
N GLU A 96 -5.88 28.78 25.11
CA GLU A 96 -4.86 27.92 24.50
C GLU A 96 -5.35 26.50 24.18
N MET A 97 -6.56 26.10 24.61
CA MET A 97 -7.01 24.72 24.46
C MET A 97 -7.08 24.27 23.00
N ALA A 98 -6.63 23.09 22.67
CA ALA A 98 -6.73 22.53 21.34
C ALA A 98 -6.69 21.01 21.46
N CYS A 99 -6.89 20.33 20.36
CA CYS A 99 -6.66 18.89 20.32
C CYS A 99 -6.19 18.45 18.95
N VAL A 100 -5.53 17.31 18.92
CA VAL A 100 -5.24 16.55 17.71
C VAL A 100 -6.15 15.34 17.70
N ALA A 101 -6.50 14.84 16.51
CA ALA A 101 -7.36 13.67 16.43
C ALA A 101 -7.15 12.88 15.15
N THR A 102 -7.33 11.56 15.29
CA THR A 102 -7.48 10.63 14.19
C THR A 102 -8.81 9.91 14.35
N LEU A 103 -9.66 10.02 13.33
CA LEU A 103 -11.00 9.44 13.27
C LEU A 103 -11.05 8.40 12.15
N VAL A 104 -11.63 7.24 12.43
CA VAL A 104 -11.87 6.16 11.49
C VAL A 104 -13.34 5.78 11.49
N LEU A 105 -13.91 5.68 10.30
CA LEU A 105 -15.17 5.00 10.04
C LEU A 105 -14.86 3.70 9.29
N ALA A 106 -14.99 2.56 9.97
CA ALA A 106 -14.79 1.27 9.35
C ALA A 106 -16.11 0.68 8.87
N ASP A 107 -16.19 0.40 7.58
CA ASP A 107 -17.28 -0.32 6.93
C ASP A 107 -16.88 -1.80 6.82
N ILE A 108 -17.29 -2.56 7.83
CA ILE A 108 -17.00 -4.01 7.89
C ILE A 108 -17.70 -4.71 6.73
N GLU A 109 -18.89 -4.22 6.32
CA GLU A 109 -19.65 -4.88 5.27
C GLU A 109 -18.95 -4.81 3.91
N ASN A 110 -18.46 -3.63 3.55
CA ASN A 110 -17.78 -3.41 2.28
C ASN A 110 -16.26 -3.64 2.33
N ASN A 111 -15.72 -4.09 3.46
CA ASN A 111 -14.27 -4.27 3.68
C ASN A 111 -13.46 -3.01 3.36
N GLN A 112 -13.91 -1.86 3.87
CA GLN A 112 -13.25 -0.57 3.69
C GLN A 112 -13.22 0.21 4.99
N PHE A 113 -12.26 1.12 5.10
CA PHE A 113 -12.28 2.14 6.13
C PHE A 113 -12.02 3.51 5.51
N TYR A 114 -12.60 4.53 6.12
CA TYR A 114 -12.40 5.94 5.82
C TYR A 114 -11.76 6.58 7.04
N TYR A 115 -10.88 7.55 6.83
CA TYR A 115 -10.24 8.25 7.94
C TYR A 115 -10.15 9.75 7.72
N GLY A 116 -10.11 10.47 8.83
CA GLY A 116 -9.74 11.88 8.93
C GLY A 116 -8.69 12.06 10.01
N HIS A 117 -7.72 12.91 9.76
CA HIS A 117 -6.58 13.09 10.67
C HIS A 117 -6.13 14.56 10.69
N VAL A 118 -5.87 15.06 11.90
CA VAL A 118 -5.23 16.34 12.19
C VAL A 118 -4.31 16.16 13.38
N GLY A 119 -3.01 16.41 13.19
CA GLY A 119 -2.02 16.44 14.25
C GLY A 119 -1.06 15.25 14.24
N ASP A 120 -0.72 14.68 15.38
CA ASP A 120 0.32 13.65 15.55
C ASP A 120 -0.15 12.38 16.27
N THR A 121 -1.45 12.25 16.55
CA THR A 121 -2.07 10.94 16.75
C THR A 121 -1.90 10.08 15.50
N ARG A 122 -1.78 8.76 15.64
CA ARG A 122 -1.38 7.87 14.54
C ARG A 122 -2.41 6.81 14.24
N LEU A 123 -2.59 6.51 12.95
CA LEU A 123 -3.36 5.37 12.43
C LEU A 123 -2.41 4.40 11.73
N TYR A 124 -2.46 3.14 12.15
CA TYR A 124 -1.73 2.03 11.55
C TYR A 124 -2.69 0.95 11.03
N LEU A 125 -2.29 0.30 9.94
CA LEU A 125 -2.90 -0.92 9.42
C LEU A 125 -1.92 -2.09 9.58
N LEU A 126 -2.33 -3.10 10.33
CA LEU A 126 -1.67 -4.40 10.38
C LEU A 126 -2.34 -5.36 9.39
N ARG A 127 -1.59 -5.76 8.36
CA ARG A 127 -2.01 -6.77 7.38
C ARG A 127 -0.87 -7.74 7.12
N ASP A 128 -1.17 -9.04 7.18
CA ASP A 128 -0.23 -10.14 6.90
C ASP A 128 1.13 -9.97 7.60
N GLY A 129 1.10 -9.53 8.86
CA GLY A 129 2.29 -9.31 9.70
C GLY A 129 3.05 -8.01 9.44
N SER A 130 2.60 -7.18 8.51
CA SER A 130 3.17 -5.86 8.24
C SER A 130 2.34 -4.76 8.87
N LEU A 131 2.93 -3.99 9.78
CA LEU A 131 2.34 -2.78 10.34
C LEU A 131 2.74 -1.57 9.48
N VAL A 132 1.76 -0.86 8.92
CA VAL A 132 1.99 0.29 8.03
C VAL A 132 1.31 1.52 8.63
N LYS A 133 2.05 2.62 8.78
CA LYS A 133 1.50 3.91 9.19
C LYS A 133 0.70 4.49 8.02
N ILE A 134 -0.56 4.81 8.26
CA ILE A 134 -1.50 5.36 7.26
C ILE A 134 -1.56 6.88 7.34
N SER A 135 -1.67 7.43 8.56
CA SER A 135 -1.65 8.87 8.79
C SER A 135 -0.24 9.44 8.68
N LYS A 136 -0.14 10.75 8.41
CA LYS A 136 1.13 11.49 8.44
C LYS A 136 1.09 12.51 9.56
N ASP A 137 2.12 12.52 10.37
CA ASP A 137 2.22 13.41 11.51
C ASP A 137 2.32 14.87 11.02
N HIS A 138 1.41 15.72 11.48
CA HIS A 138 1.39 17.15 11.17
C HIS A 138 2.30 17.93 12.11
N SER A 139 3.53 17.44 12.31
CA SER A 139 4.60 18.05 13.10
C SER A 139 5.86 18.25 12.24
N PHE A 140 6.78 19.12 12.66
CA PHE A 140 8.04 19.32 11.91
C PHE A 140 8.87 18.04 11.85
N VAL A 141 9.00 17.35 12.98
CA VAL A 141 9.78 16.11 13.09
C VAL A 141 9.09 14.97 12.36
N GLY A 142 7.77 14.86 12.49
CA GLY A 142 6.96 13.88 11.77
C GLY A 142 7.14 13.96 10.25
N PHE A 143 7.18 15.18 9.69
CA PHE A 143 7.48 15.37 8.27
C PHE A 143 8.89 14.88 7.88
N LEU A 144 9.89 15.08 8.74
CA LEU A 144 11.25 14.61 8.48
C LEU A 144 11.37 13.09 8.56
N GLU A 145 10.66 12.47 9.51
CA GLU A 145 10.53 11.01 9.63
C GLU A 145 9.84 10.42 8.39
N ASP A 146 8.67 10.94 8.03
CA ASP A 146 7.87 10.45 6.89
C ASP A 146 8.59 10.63 5.55
N SER A 147 9.47 11.62 5.43
CA SER A 147 10.32 11.84 4.24
C SER A 147 11.63 11.05 4.25
N GLY A 148 11.90 10.26 5.30
CA GLY A 148 13.12 9.47 5.46
C GLY A 148 14.37 10.32 5.71
N ARG A 149 14.21 11.59 6.08
CA ARG A 149 15.32 12.50 6.46
C ARG A 149 15.77 12.27 7.89
N LEU A 150 14.89 11.76 8.74
CA LEU A 150 15.19 11.23 10.06
C LEU A 150 14.72 9.78 10.12
N ASP A 151 15.47 8.94 10.83
CA ASP A 151 14.96 7.66 11.29
C ASP A 151 14.18 7.84 12.62
N GLU A 152 13.49 6.79 13.06
CA GLU A 152 12.67 6.77 14.27
C GLU A 152 13.48 7.21 15.51
N VAL A 153 14.72 6.73 15.63
CA VAL A 153 15.60 7.05 16.76
C VAL A 153 16.00 8.53 16.78
N ALA A 154 16.36 9.08 15.62
CA ALA A 154 16.75 10.49 15.51
C ALA A 154 15.54 11.43 15.65
N ALA A 155 14.36 11.02 15.18
CA ALA A 155 13.11 11.75 15.39
C ALA A 155 12.81 11.91 16.90
N MET A 156 12.94 10.83 17.66
CA MET A 156 12.72 10.83 19.11
C MET A 156 13.68 11.74 19.91
N GLN A 157 14.91 11.92 19.41
CA GLN A 157 15.92 12.77 20.06
C GLN A 157 15.87 14.23 19.58
N HIS A 158 15.02 14.56 18.61
CA HIS A 158 15.01 15.86 17.99
C HIS A 158 14.48 16.94 18.96
N PRO A 159 15.12 18.12 19.07
CA PRO A 159 14.72 19.16 20.02
C PRO A 159 13.33 19.74 19.75
N LYS A 160 12.86 19.67 18.50
CA LYS A 160 11.54 20.14 18.05
C LYS A 160 10.49 19.03 17.96
N ARG A 161 10.69 17.88 18.63
CA ARG A 161 9.77 16.73 18.49
C ARG A 161 8.33 17.05 18.89
N ASN A 162 8.15 17.92 19.88
CA ASN A 162 6.84 18.37 20.36
C ASN A 162 6.26 19.57 19.57
N GLU A 163 6.86 19.97 18.43
CA GLU A 163 6.35 21.11 17.64
C GLU A 163 5.27 20.66 16.64
N LEU A 164 4.02 20.96 16.96
CA LEU A 164 2.84 20.68 16.15
C LEU A 164 2.55 21.80 15.13
N ASN A 165 2.31 21.44 13.87
CA ASN A 165 1.96 22.38 12.79
C ASN A 165 0.44 22.52 12.58
N LYS A 166 -0.34 21.48 12.90
CA LYS A 166 -1.80 21.49 12.76
C LYS A 166 -2.47 20.87 13.98
N ALA A 167 -3.43 21.58 14.54
CA ALA A 167 -4.36 21.08 15.55
C ALA A 167 -5.77 21.59 15.28
N ILE A 168 -6.75 20.99 15.93
CA ILE A 168 -8.13 21.47 16.01
C ILE A 168 -8.17 22.54 17.10
N GLY A 169 -8.67 23.74 16.78
CA GLY A 169 -8.70 24.88 17.70
C GLY A 169 -7.51 25.85 17.57
N PHE A 170 -6.53 25.60 16.69
CA PHE A 170 -5.39 26.51 16.45
C PHE A 170 -5.75 27.73 15.59
N SER A 171 -6.58 27.54 14.56
CA SER A 171 -6.90 28.61 13.61
C SER A 171 -8.20 28.34 12.87
N ASP A 172 -8.68 29.34 12.14
CA ASP A 172 -9.78 29.25 11.18
C ASP A 172 -9.39 28.47 9.90
N GLN A 173 -8.12 28.08 9.74
CA GLN A 173 -7.63 27.42 8.53
C GLN A 173 -8.27 26.06 8.30
N ILE A 174 -8.67 25.33 9.34
CA ILE A 174 -9.38 24.05 9.18
C ILE A 174 -10.72 24.20 8.45
N THR A 175 -11.32 25.39 8.49
CA THR A 175 -12.54 25.72 7.75
C THR A 175 -12.22 26.08 6.29
N ASN A 176 -11.09 26.75 6.05
CA ASN A 176 -10.81 27.44 4.78
C ASN A 176 -9.77 26.75 3.88
N VAL A 177 -8.99 25.81 4.42
CA VAL A 177 -7.92 25.10 3.69
C VAL A 177 -8.30 23.64 3.55
N GLU A 178 -8.62 23.22 2.33
CA GLU A 178 -9.06 21.86 2.03
C GLU A 178 -8.04 20.79 2.46
N SER A 179 -6.73 21.10 2.36
CA SER A 179 -5.64 20.21 2.76
C SER A 179 -5.31 20.22 4.26
N TYR A 180 -6.06 20.96 5.09
CA TYR A 180 -5.81 21.01 6.52
C TYR A 180 -6.11 19.66 7.18
N ILE A 181 -7.27 19.09 6.88
CA ILE A 181 -7.70 17.77 7.34
C ILE A 181 -7.17 16.74 6.34
N GLU A 182 -6.28 15.86 6.78
CA GLU A 182 -5.91 14.72 5.97
C GLU A 182 -7.08 13.73 5.95
N THR A 183 -7.51 13.32 4.76
CA THR A 183 -8.57 12.33 4.60
C THR A 183 -8.16 11.26 3.60
N GLY A 184 -8.73 10.07 3.75
CA GLY A 184 -8.51 9.00 2.80
C GLY A 184 -9.39 7.80 3.07
N GLN A 185 -9.28 6.83 2.17
CA GLN A 185 -9.95 5.54 2.27
C GLN A 185 -8.99 4.43 1.87
N SER A 186 -9.16 3.25 2.47
CA SER A 186 -8.36 2.07 2.14
C SER A 186 -9.15 0.79 2.38
N PRO A 187 -8.84 -0.31 1.65
CA PRO A 187 -9.40 -1.61 1.98
C PRO A 187 -9.12 -1.99 3.43
N PHE A 188 -10.15 -2.51 4.11
CA PHE A 188 -10.09 -3.14 5.42
C PHE A 188 -10.50 -4.60 5.26
N LEU A 189 -9.55 -5.46 4.94
CA LEU A 189 -9.81 -6.84 4.54
C LEU A 189 -9.99 -7.75 5.76
N PRO A 190 -10.66 -8.91 5.60
CA PRO A 190 -10.80 -9.90 6.65
C PRO A 190 -9.47 -10.25 7.35
N GLY A 191 -9.44 -10.12 8.68
CA GLY A 191 -8.27 -10.39 9.52
C GLY A 191 -7.31 -9.20 9.69
N ASP A 192 -7.51 -8.09 8.97
CA ASP A 192 -6.76 -6.86 9.22
C ASP A 192 -7.06 -6.29 10.61
N THR A 193 -6.09 -5.58 11.17
CA THR A 193 -6.27 -4.82 12.42
C THR A 193 -5.82 -3.39 12.22
N LEU A 194 -6.69 -2.43 12.55
CA LEU A 194 -6.33 -1.03 12.68
C LEU A 194 -5.91 -0.75 14.13
N LEU A 195 -4.86 0.03 14.28
CA LEU A 195 -4.42 0.62 15.55
C LEU A 195 -4.49 2.14 15.40
N LEU A 196 -5.28 2.79 16.25
CA LEU A 196 -5.19 4.23 16.47
C LEU A 196 -4.53 4.46 17.83
N CYS A 197 -3.62 5.42 17.93
CA CYS A 197 -2.96 5.74 19.19
C CYS A 197 -2.53 7.20 19.30
N SER A 198 -2.36 7.69 20.53
CA SER A 198 -1.66 8.95 20.82
C SER A 198 -0.15 8.76 20.71
N ASP A 199 0.58 9.87 20.68
CA ASP A 199 2.04 9.88 20.64
C ASP A 199 2.65 9.21 21.88
N GLY A 200 1.99 9.27 23.05
CA GLY A 200 2.42 8.62 24.29
C GLY A 200 2.64 7.10 24.18
N LEU A 201 2.00 6.42 23.22
CA LEU A 201 2.37 5.04 22.86
C LEU A 201 3.65 5.02 22.04
N THR A 202 3.68 5.72 20.89
CA THR A 202 4.73 5.55 19.90
C THR A 202 6.04 6.24 20.26
N ASP A 203 6.00 7.17 21.20
CA ASP A 203 7.19 7.78 21.80
C ASP A 203 7.92 6.78 22.71
N MET A 204 7.17 5.88 23.34
CA MET A 204 7.70 4.94 24.32
C MET A 204 7.93 3.54 23.72
N VAL A 205 7.20 3.16 22.67
CA VAL A 205 7.21 1.82 22.09
C VAL A 205 7.46 1.90 20.58
N ASN A 206 8.54 1.26 20.14
CA ASN A 206 8.90 1.25 18.73
C ASN A 206 7.92 0.40 17.90
N LYS A 207 7.96 0.60 16.58
CA LYS A 207 7.11 -0.11 15.62
C LYS A 207 7.21 -1.65 15.69
N GLN A 208 8.39 -2.19 15.97
CA GLN A 208 8.66 -3.64 15.95
C GLN A 208 7.99 -4.33 17.14
N ASP A 209 8.05 -3.70 18.31
CA ASP A 209 7.40 -4.19 19.52
C ASP A 209 5.88 -4.09 19.43
N ILE A 210 5.36 -2.97 18.90
CA ILE A 210 3.91 -2.83 18.59
C ILE A 210 3.46 -3.97 17.67
N THR A 211 4.19 -4.21 16.58
CA THR A 211 3.85 -5.28 15.62
C THR A 211 3.85 -6.64 16.31
N SER A 212 4.88 -6.93 17.11
CA SER A 212 5.03 -8.20 17.81
C SER A 212 3.87 -8.46 18.78
N LEU A 213 3.46 -7.46 19.56
CA LEU A 213 2.30 -7.54 20.46
C LEU A 213 0.99 -7.73 19.71
N LEU A 214 0.77 -6.99 18.62
CA LEU A 214 -0.45 -7.11 17.83
C LEU A 214 -0.58 -8.45 17.10
N MET A 215 0.52 -9.11 16.77
CA MET A 215 0.51 -10.45 16.14
C MET A 215 0.24 -11.61 17.12
N GLN A 216 0.24 -11.37 18.44
CA GLN A 216 -0.04 -12.41 19.42
C GLN A 216 -1.49 -12.95 19.27
N GLY A 217 -1.72 -14.20 19.71
CA GLY A 217 -3.04 -14.84 19.69
C GLY A 217 -4.04 -14.30 20.72
N ASP A 218 -3.70 -13.20 21.38
CA ASP A 218 -4.48 -12.61 22.47
C ASP A 218 -5.71 -11.83 21.99
N ARG A 219 -6.68 -11.64 22.90
CA ARG A 219 -7.83 -10.76 22.67
C ARG A 219 -7.38 -9.30 22.57
N LEU A 220 -8.12 -8.49 21.81
CA LEU A 220 -7.82 -7.06 21.63
C LEU A 220 -7.64 -6.31 22.95
N ALA A 221 -8.47 -6.60 23.96
CA ALA A 221 -8.33 -6.01 25.29
C ALA A 221 -6.94 -6.24 25.89
N LYS A 222 -6.49 -7.50 25.88
CA LYS A 222 -5.17 -7.87 26.42
C LYS A 222 -4.02 -7.27 25.61
N LYS A 223 -4.18 -7.15 24.28
CA LYS A 223 -3.21 -6.46 23.42
C LYS A 223 -3.09 -4.97 23.76
N ALA A 224 -4.22 -4.28 23.95
CA ALA A 224 -4.24 -2.88 24.37
C ALA A 224 -3.61 -2.69 25.77
N ASP A 225 -3.97 -3.55 26.73
CA ASP A 225 -3.36 -3.54 28.06
C ASP A 225 -1.84 -3.71 27.99
N ASN A 226 -1.36 -4.67 27.19
CA ASN A 226 0.08 -4.93 27.05
C ASN A 226 0.82 -3.78 26.34
N LEU A 227 0.19 -3.10 25.37
CA LEU A 227 0.76 -1.91 24.71
C LEU A 227 0.92 -0.75 25.70
N ILE A 228 -0.12 -0.46 26.49
CA ILE A 228 -0.07 0.58 27.52
C ILE A 228 0.93 0.23 28.62
N ALA A 229 0.95 -1.03 29.07
CA ALA A 229 1.90 -1.49 30.07
C ALA A 229 3.35 -1.31 29.58
N LEU A 230 3.65 -1.69 28.34
CA LEU A 230 4.99 -1.53 27.76
C LEU A 230 5.39 -0.05 27.62
N ALA A 231 4.48 0.82 27.18
CA ALA A 231 4.72 2.26 27.13
C ALA A 231 5.03 2.85 28.51
N ASN A 232 4.28 2.41 29.52
CA ASN A 232 4.51 2.78 30.91
C ASN A 232 5.83 2.23 31.46
N GLU A 233 6.20 0.99 31.14
CA GLU A 233 7.50 0.40 31.50
C GLU A 233 8.68 1.17 30.90
N ASN A 234 8.53 1.66 29.66
CA ASN A 234 9.54 2.46 28.96
C ASN A 234 9.58 3.94 29.38
N GLY A 235 8.67 4.37 30.26
CA GLY A 235 8.75 5.66 30.94
C GLY A 235 7.40 6.27 31.27
N GLY A 236 6.36 6.06 30.46
CA GLY A 236 5.04 6.64 30.67
C GLY A 236 5.08 8.17 30.83
N ARG A 237 5.74 8.86 29.88
CA ARG A 237 5.99 10.31 29.97
C ARG A 237 4.79 11.17 29.58
N ASP A 238 3.84 10.58 28.87
CA ASP A 238 2.62 11.23 28.42
C ASP A 238 1.38 10.38 28.70
N ASN A 239 0.21 10.93 28.41
CA ASN A 239 -1.03 10.16 28.32
C ASN A 239 -0.93 9.14 27.18
N ILE A 240 -1.47 7.93 27.40
CA ILE A 240 -1.31 6.81 26.48
C ILE A 240 -2.69 6.29 26.12
N THR A 241 -3.07 6.44 24.86
CA THR A 241 -4.36 5.98 24.36
C THR A 241 -4.19 5.04 23.18
N VAL A 242 -4.94 3.93 23.21
CA VAL A 242 -4.91 2.86 22.21
C VAL A 242 -6.32 2.45 21.86
N VAL A 243 -6.65 2.47 20.56
CA VAL A 243 -7.88 1.90 20.01
C VAL A 243 -7.50 0.86 18.96
N LEU A 244 -8.00 -0.36 19.16
CA LEU A 244 -7.82 -1.49 18.26
C LEU A 244 -9.15 -1.84 17.60
N LEU A 245 -9.11 -2.07 16.29
CA LEU A 245 -10.25 -2.52 15.52
C LEU A 245 -9.81 -3.63 14.57
N GLN A 246 -10.47 -4.79 14.64
CA GLN A 246 -10.17 -5.94 13.80
C GLN A 246 -11.34 -6.22 12.85
N ASN A 247 -11.05 -6.42 11.56
CA ASN A 247 -12.05 -6.97 10.65
C ASN A 247 -12.21 -8.45 10.97
N ASN A 248 -13.33 -8.78 11.61
CA ASN A 248 -13.65 -10.13 12.09
C ASN A 248 -14.35 -11.01 11.04
N LYS A 249 -14.52 -10.54 9.80
CA LYS A 249 -15.03 -11.40 8.72
C LYS A 249 -14.10 -12.59 8.50
N ALA A 250 -14.67 -13.72 8.11
CA ALA A 250 -13.88 -14.87 7.73
C ALA A 250 -13.03 -14.53 6.49
N LYS A 251 -11.73 -14.85 6.53
CA LYS A 251 -10.87 -14.77 5.35
C LYS A 251 -11.48 -15.63 4.24
N GLN A 252 -11.79 -15.02 3.10
CA GLN A 252 -12.22 -15.79 1.95
C GLN A 252 -11.00 -16.50 1.38
N ASN A 253 -10.92 -17.81 1.58
CA ASN A 253 -9.98 -18.66 0.87
C ASN A 253 -10.47 -18.78 -0.56
N VAL A 254 -9.96 -17.93 -1.45
CA VAL A 254 -10.19 -18.11 -2.88
C VAL A 254 -9.28 -19.25 -3.33
N GLU A 255 -9.82 -20.45 -3.47
CA GLU A 255 -9.11 -21.51 -4.20
C GLU A 255 -8.90 -21.03 -5.64
N PRO A 256 -7.67 -21.08 -6.17
CA PRO A 256 -7.42 -20.72 -7.56
C PRO A 256 -8.16 -21.69 -8.48
N THR A 257 -9.33 -21.29 -8.96
CA THR A 257 -10.05 -22.02 -9.99
C THR A 257 -9.27 -21.86 -11.30
N ARG A 258 -8.84 -22.98 -11.88
CA ARG A 258 -8.29 -22.97 -13.24
C ARG A 258 -9.36 -22.39 -14.18
N PRO A 259 -9.02 -21.51 -15.13
CA PRO A 259 -9.96 -21.07 -16.14
C PRO A 259 -10.54 -22.31 -16.84
N GLY A 260 -11.84 -22.52 -16.73
CA GLY A 260 -12.52 -23.55 -17.50
C GLY A 260 -12.29 -23.25 -18.97
N LEU A 261 -11.66 -24.18 -19.70
CA LEU A 261 -11.68 -24.16 -21.16
C LEU A 261 -13.17 -24.14 -21.56
N ALA A 262 -13.63 -22.98 -22.07
CA ALA A 262 -14.96 -22.86 -22.62
C ALA A 262 -15.11 -23.90 -23.73
N GLN A 263 -15.88 -24.95 -23.46
CA GLN A 263 -16.35 -25.83 -24.51
C GLN A 263 -17.22 -24.98 -25.43
N GLN A 264 -16.75 -24.80 -26.66
CA GLN A 264 -17.56 -24.25 -27.75
C GLN A 264 -18.74 -25.20 -27.97
N VAL A 265 -19.93 -24.76 -27.58
CA VAL A 265 -21.17 -25.43 -27.95
C VAL A 265 -21.42 -25.11 -29.44
N PRO A 266 -21.55 -26.11 -30.34
CA PRO A 266 -21.94 -25.84 -31.71
C PRO A 266 -23.42 -25.43 -31.74
N LEU A 267 -23.72 -24.28 -32.36
CA LEU A 267 -25.07 -23.93 -32.77
C LEU A 267 -25.58 -25.02 -33.73
N SER A 268 -26.63 -25.75 -33.33
CA SER A 268 -27.42 -26.57 -34.24
C SER A 268 -28.87 -26.09 -34.21
N THR A 269 -29.27 -25.48 -35.32
CA THR A 269 -30.65 -25.33 -35.77
C THR A 269 -31.30 -26.70 -35.94
N THR A 270 -32.53 -26.88 -35.44
CA THR A 270 -33.76 -27.26 -36.17
C THR A 270 -34.79 -27.81 -35.17
N ALA A 271 -36.01 -27.30 -35.26
CA ALA A 271 -37.16 -27.73 -34.49
C ALA A 271 -37.78 -29.01 -35.07
N THR A 272 -38.07 -30.01 -34.23
CA THR A 272 -39.26 -30.88 -34.40
C THR A 272 -39.65 -31.55 -33.08
N MET A 273 -40.94 -31.85 -32.96
CA MET A 273 -41.67 -32.28 -31.77
C MET A 273 -41.50 -33.76 -31.39
N ARG A 274 -41.75 -33.99 -30.08
CA ARG A 274 -42.53 -35.07 -29.43
C ARG A 274 -41.94 -36.48 -29.18
N GLU A 275 -42.29 -36.90 -27.96
CA GLU A 275 -42.61 -38.23 -27.41
C GLU A 275 -41.53 -39.04 -26.68
N GLU A 276 -42.04 -39.75 -25.66
CA GLU A 276 -41.45 -40.10 -24.38
C GLU A 276 -41.17 -41.64 -24.32
N PRO A 277 -40.89 -42.25 -23.15
CA PRO A 277 -39.68 -43.01 -22.81
C PRO A 277 -39.80 -44.53 -23.05
N VAL A 278 -38.77 -45.34 -22.68
CA VAL A 278 -38.88 -46.61 -21.91
C VAL A 278 -37.58 -47.46 -21.88
N THR A 279 -37.23 -47.86 -20.65
CA THR A 279 -36.43 -49.00 -20.11
C THR A 279 -34.99 -49.34 -20.56
N ASP A 280 -34.08 -49.18 -19.59
CA ASP A 280 -33.36 -50.24 -18.83
C ASP A 280 -32.93 -51.55 -19.54
N VAL A 281 -31.65 -51.89 -19.40
CA VAL A 281 -31.06 -53.20 -19.05
C VAL A 281 -29.53 -53.17 -19.32
N GLN A 282 -28.74 -53.27 -18.25
CA GLN A 282 -27.41 -53.92 -18.23
C GLN A 282 -27.64 -55.39 -17.77
N PRO A 283 -26.78 -56.40 -18.10
CA PRO A 283 -25.37 -56.39 -17.69
C PRO A 283 -24.38 -57.30 -18.48
N GLU A 284 -23.15 -57.32 -17.94
CA GLU A 284 -22.11 -58.37 -17.98
C GLU A 284 -20.92 -58.28 -18.96
N THR A 285 -19.80 -57.88 -18.35
CA THR A 285 -18.49 -58.57 -18.30
C THR A 285 -18.07 -59.46 -19.47
N ASN A 286 -16.96 -59.09 -20.11
CA ASN A 286 -15.83 -60.01 -20.28
C ASN A 286 -14.55 -59.29 -20.68
N SER A 287 -13.54 -59.36 -19.82
CA SER A 287 -12.18 -58.93 -20.12
C SER A 287 -11.50 -59.96 -21.04
N ARG A 288 -11.03 -59.52 -22.21
CA ARG A 288 -10.08 -60.27 -23.03
C ARG A 288 -9.02 -59.32 -23.57
N SER A 289 -7.83 -59.45 -22.99
CA SER A 289 -6.57 -58.90 -23.47
C SER A 289 -6.38 -59.15 -24.97
N LYS A 290 -6.33 -58.07 -25.75
CA LYS A 290 -5.80 -58.07 -27.12
C LYS A 290 -4.66 -57.07 -27.19
N LYS A 291 -3.47 -57.58 -27.53
CA LYS A 291 -2.26 -56.80 -27.83
C LYS A 291 -2.58 -55.79 -28.94
N HIS A 292 -2.40 -54.48 -28.66
CA HIS A 292 -2.62 -53.43 -29.65
C HIS A 292 -1.33 -53.15 -30.45
N PRO A 293 -1.38 -53.20 -31.80
CA PRO A 293 -0.25 -52.81 -32.67
C PRO A 293 0.00 -51.28 -32.70
N GLY A 294 -0.81 -50.49 -31.98
CA GLY A 294 -0.69 -49.04 -31.90
C GLY A 294 0.56 -48.53 -31.15
N PHE A 295 1.14 -49.36 -30.27
CA PHE A 295 2.34 -48.95 -29.51
C PHE A 295 3.59 -48.82 -30.41
N ILE A 296 3.68 -49.64 -31.46
CA ILE A 296 4.79 -49.57 -32.43
C ILE A 296 4.64 -48.32 -33.32
N ALA A 297 3.42 -47.97 -33.72
CA ALA A 297 3.16 -46.74 -34.48
C ALA A 297 3.50 -45.48 -33.66
N LEU A 298 3.23 -45.49 -32.36
CA LEU A 298 3.56 -44.39 -31.45
C LEU A 298 5.09 -44.23 -31.28
N ILE A 299 5.83 -45.33 -31.16
CA ILE A 299 7.29 -45.31 -31.06
C ILE A 299 7.92 -44.78 -32.36
N ILE A 300 7.42 -45.20 -33.52
CA ILE A 300 7.90 -44.69 -34.81
C ILE A 300 7.63 -43.18 -34.93
N LEU A 301 6.45 -42.72 -34.52
CA LEU A 301 6.11 -41.29 -34.51
C LEU A 301 7.02 -40.48 -33.57
N CYS A 302 7.34 -41.02 -32.39
CA CYS A 302 8.27 -40.38 -31.45
C CYS A 302 9.69 -40.29 -32.01
N ILE A 303 10.17 -41.32 -32.72
CA ILE A 303 11.50 -41.31 -33.35
C ILE A 303 11.55 -40.28 -34.50
N VAL A 304 10.48 -40.17 -35.29
CA VAL A 304 10.37 -39.14 -36.35
C VAL A 304 10.33 -37.73 -35.75
N LEU A 305 9.60 -37.52 -34.65
CA LEU A 305 9.58 -36.24 -33.93
C LEU A 305 10.93 -35.90 -33.29
N LEU A 306 11.65 -36.88 -32.75
CA LEU A 306 13.01 -36.67 -32.23
C LEU A 306 14.00 -36.36 -33.36
N GLY A 307 13.88 -37.03 -34.50
CA GLY A 307 14.71 -36.77 -35.68
C GLY A 307 14.46 -35.38 -36.27
N THR A 308 13.22 -34.93 -36.33
CA THR A 308 12.88 -33.59 -36.85
C THR A 308 13.32 -32.49 -35.90
N THR A 309 13.17 -32.68 -34.59
CA THR A 309 13.67 -31.72 -33.59
C THR A 309 15.20 -31.66 -33.57
N LEU A 310 15.90 -32.78 -33.71
CA LEU A 310 17.36 -32.82 -33.82
C LEU A 310 17.87 -32.18 -35.12
N LEU A 311 17.18 -32.41 -36.25
CA LEU A 311 17.49 -31.74 -37.52
C LEU A 311 17.25 -30.22 -37.46
N LEU A 312 16.18 -29.77 -36.81
CA LEU A 312 15.92 -28.35 -36.59
C LEU A 312 16.96 -27.73 -35.65
N PHE A 313 17.42 -28.47 -34.64
CA PHE A 313 18.47 -28.04 -33.73
C PHE A 313 19.84 -27.94 -34.42
N LEU A 314 20.20 -28.93 -35.24
CA LEU A 314 21.45 -28.90 -36.03
C LEU A 314 21.40 -27.81 -37.11
N LYS A 315 20.24 -27.57 -37.74
CA LYS A 315 20.04 -26.46 -38.67
C LYS A 315 20.07 -25.10 -37.97
N SER A 316 19.66 -25.04 -36.70
CA SER A 316 19.80 -23.86 -35.84
C SER A 316 21.22 -23.63 -35.34
N GLN A 317 22.08 -24.64 -35.31
CA GLN A 317 23.49 -24.49 -34.92
C GLN A 317 24.38 -24.09 -36.09
N GLN A 318 24.00 -24.39 -37.34
CA GLN A 318 24.71 -23.95 -38.55
C GLN A 318 24.49 -22.47 -38.92
N THR A 319 23.72 -21.68 -38.15
CA THR A 319 23.57 -20.23 -38.35
C THR A 319 24.50 -19.38 -37.48
N VAL A 320 25.53 -19.96 -36.87
CA VAL A 320 26.60 -19.20 -36.22
C VAL A 320 27.87 -19.36 -37.05
N ASP A 321 27.85 -18.77 -38.25
CA ASP A 321 29.08 -18.48 -38.98
C ASP A 321 29.25 -16.95 -39.04
N HIS A 322 30.47 -16.49 -38.83
CA HIS A 322 30.86 -15.09 -38.70
C HIS A 322 30.74 -14.35 -40.05
N GLY A 323 29.50 -14.07 -40.45
CA GLY A 323 29.18 -13.16 -41.53
C GLY A 323 28.80 -11.80 -40.95
N SER A 324 29.59 -10.77 -41.24
CA SER A 324 29.24 -9.36 -41.11
C SER A 324 27.98 -9.05 -41.95
N MET A 325 26.81 -9.44 -41.46
CA MET A 325 25.54 -8.96 -41.98
C MET A 325 25.21 -7.70 -41.21
N ARG A 326 25.42 -6.57 -41.91
CA ARG A 326 24.82 -5.27 -41.59
C ARG A 326 23.42 -5.54 -41.04
N ALA A 327 23.20 -5.16 -39.79
CA ALA A 327 21.87 -4.97 -39.28
C ALA A 327 21.10 -4.18 -40.35
N ALA A 328 19.98 -4.72 -40.83
CA ALA A 328 18.99 -3.91 -41.50
C ALA A 328 18.85 -2.64 -40.67
N PRO A 329 18.97 -1.43 -41.25
CA PRO A 329 19.04 -0.23 -40.47
C PRO A 329 17.84 -0.23 -39.55
N ALA A 330 18.08 -0.29 -38.23
CA ALA A 330 17.05 -0.10 -37.25
C ALA A 330 16.30 1.14 -37.72
N LYS A 331 15.01 1.00 -38.03
CA LYS A 331 14.19 2.12 -38.47
C LYS A 331 14.44 3.20 -37.44
N ILE A 332 15.18 4.25 -37.81
CA ILE A 332 15.61 5.28 -36.86
C ILE A 332 14.30 5.91 -36.43
N LEU A 333 13.82 5.52 -35.25
CA LEU A 333 12.66 6.11 -34.61
C LEU A 333 13.15 7.50 -34.20
N VAL A 334 12.94 8.46 -35.10
CA VAL A 334 13.24 9.86 -34.83
C VAL A 334 12.35 10.25 -33.66
N ARG A 335 12.96 10.51 -32.50
CA ARG A 335 12.24 11.01 -31.32
C ARG A 335 11.42 12.20 -31.74
N ASN A 336 10.16 12.24 -31.30
CA ASN A 336 9.35 13.42 -31.52
C ASN A 336 9.91 14.61 -30.74
N ASN A 337 9.50 15.82 -31.10
CA ASN A 337 10.07 17.04 -30.51
C ASN A 337 9.89 17.11 -28.98
N GLN A 338 8.79 16.57 -28.44
CA GLN A 338 8.54 16.60 -26.99
C GLN A 338 9.36 15.55 -26.25
N GLU A 339 9.52 14.37 -26.83
CA GLU A 339 10.38 13.32 -26.30
C GLU A 339 11.86 13.73 -26.31
N LYS A 340 12.30 14.41 -27.38
CA LYS A 340 13.65 14.96 -27.45
C LYS A 340 13.87 16.02 -26.37
N LEU A 341 12.93 16.96 -26.22
CA LEU A 341 12.97 17.99 -25.19
C LEU A 341 13.02 17.38 -23.78
N LEU A 342 12.26 16.31 -23.53
CA LEU A 342 12.24 15.63 -22.23
C LEU A 342 13.57 14.93 -21.94
N GLN A 343 14.15 14.25 -22.92
CA GLN A 343 15.48 13.65 -22.76
C GLN A 343 16.56 14.70 -22.53
N ASP A 344 16.54 15.79 -23.30
CA ASP A 344 17.51 16.87 -23.16
C ASP A 344 17.40 17.53 -21.78
N ALA A 345 16.18 17.68 -21.25
CA ALA A 345 15.93 18.19 -19.89
C ALA A 345 16.44 17.23 -18.80
N ILE A 346 16.30 15.91 -18.99
CA ILE A 346 16.87 14.90 -18.08
C ILE A 346 18.39 14.93 -18.09
N ASP A 347 19.00 14.99 -19.28
CA ASP A 347 20.45 14.94 -19.44
C ASP A 347 21.15 16.21 -18.95
N HIS A 348 20.54 17.39 -19.13
CA HIS A 348 21.14 18.69 -18.81
C HIS A 348 20.52 19.39 -17.60
N ALA A 349 19.76 18.69 -16.75
CA ALA A 349 19.23 19.27 -15.53
C ALA A 349 20.39 19.89 -14.69
N PRO A 350 20.33 21.16 -14.29
CA PRO A 350 21.45 21.84 -13.61
C PRO A 350 21.70 21.34 -12.17
N GLY A 351 20.77 20.55 -11.61
CA GLY A 351 20.90 19.92 -10.30
C GLY A 351 20.19 18.57 -10.25
N ASP A 352 19.90 18.10 -9.03
CA ASP A 352 19.29 16.80 -8.78
C ASP A 352 17.76 16.84 -8.85
N THR A 353 17.16 18.00 -9.10
CA THR A 353 15.71 18.15 -9.24
C THR A 353 15.35 18.65 -10.64
N LEU A 354 14.40 17.97 -11.27
CA LEU A 354 13.82 18.33 -12.56
C LEU A 354 12.31 18.53 -12.37
N VAL A 355 11.83 19.74 -12.63
CA VAL A 355 10.39 20.03 -12.59
C VAL A 355 9.87 20.07 -14.03
N LEU A 356 8.94 19.18 -14.34
CA LEU A 356 8.22 19.18 -15.61
C LEU A 356 6.89 19.92 -15.39
N SER A 357 6.62 20.92 -16.23
CA SER A 357 5.38 21.70 -16.20
C SER A 357 4.60 21.55 -17.49
N ASP A 358 3.28 21.62 -17.39
CA ASP A 358 2.36 21.50 -18.53
C ASP A 358 2.50 22.64 -19.55
N SER A 359 3.10 23.77 -19.14
CA SER A 359 3.41 24.90 -20.03
C SER A 359 4.49 24.56 -21.06
N ILE A 360 5.39 23.62 -20.75
CA ILE A 360 6.53 23.21 -21.59
C ILE A 360 6.25 21.84 -22.23
N PHE A 361 5.63 20.94 -21.48
CA PHE A 361 5.35 19.57 -21.92
C PHE A 361 3.85 19.34 -22.08
N LYS A 362 3.36 19.30 -23.33
CA LYS A 362 1.97 18.90 -23.62
C LYS A 362 1.77 17.42 -23.30
N SER A 363 0.83 17.13 -22.42
CA SER A 363 0.40 15.78 -22.04
C SER A 363 -0.71 15.26 -22.98
N PRO A 364 -0.70 13.99 -23.43
CA PRO A 364 0.30 12.97 -23.16
C PRO A 364 1.55 13.14 -24.03
N ILE A 365 2.73 12.91 -23.44
CA ILE A 365 3.99 12.80 -24.18
C ILE A 365 4.06 11.39 -24.75
N LEU A 366 3.97 11.28 -26.07
CA LEU A 366 4.15 10.01 -26.77
C LEU A 366 5.63 9.62 -26.77
N LEU A 367 5.96 8.40 -26.39
CA LEU A 367 7.32 7.87 -26.42
C LEU A 367 7.47 6.86 -27.55
N SER A 368 8.41 7.14 -28.47
CA SER A 368 8.82 6.22 -29.52
C SER A 368 10.21 5.61 -29.28
N ASP A 369 10.98 6.11 -28.30
CA ASP A 369 12.22 5.53 -27.78
C ASP A 369 12.25 5.60 -26.24
N THR A 370 13.20 4.88 -25.63
CA THR A 370 13.35 4.83 -24.18
C THR A 370 14.03 6.08 -23.64
N LEU A 371 13.48 6.67 -22.58
CA LEU A 371 14.14 7.70 -21.80
C LEU A 371 15.24 7.08 -20.94
N ARG A 372 16.47 7.60 -21.02
CA ARG A 372 17.62 7.08 -20.28
C ARG A 372 18.04 8.07 -19.22
N ILE A 373 17.97 7.65 -17.95
CA ILE A 373 18.45 8.45 -16.83
C ILE A 373 19.88 7.99 -16.50
N ARG A 374 20.82 8.93 -16.60
CA ARG A 374 22.26 8.70 -16.41
C ARG A 374 22.85 9.36 -15.17
N LYS A 375 22.06 10.14 -14.45
CA LYS A 375 22.49 10.85 -13.25
C LYS A 375 22.58 9.93 -12.05
N ASP A 376 23.51 10.22 -11.13
CA ASP A 376 23.64 9.56 -9.84
C ASP A 376 22.38 9.74 -8.99
N THR A 377 21.89 10.98 -8.89
CA THR A 377 20.66 11.33 -8.18
C THR A 377 19.77 12.18 -9.08
N LEU A 378 18.47 11.87 -9.16
CA LEU A 378 17.50 12.71 -9.89
C LEU A 378 16.08 12.56 -9.33
N HIS A 379 15.46 13.69 -8.98
CA HIS A 379 14.09 13.84 -8.53
C HIS A 379 13.28 14.55 -9.62
N ILE A 380 12.32 13.86 -10.23
CA ILE A 380 11.46 14.42 -11.29
C ILE A 380 10.08 14.72 -10.70
N PHE A 381 9.66 16.00 -10.70
CA PHE A 381 8.31 16.42 -10.32
C PHE A 381 7.49 16.74 -11.57
N ALA A 382 6.50 15.92 -11.90
CA ALA A 382 5.86 15.93 -13.20
C ALA A 382 4.43 16.48 -13.25
N HIS A 383 3.89 16.99 -12.14
CA HIS A 383 2.58 17.68 -12.06
C HIS A 383 1.39 16.99 -12.77
N GLY A 384 1.43 15.67 -12.93
CA GLY A 384 0.39 14.87 -13.57
C GLY A 384 0.65 14.48 -15.03
N ILE A 385 1.80 14.83 -15.61
CA ILE A 385 2.18 14.51 -17.00
C ILE A 385 2.06 13.01 -17.27
N VAL A 386 1.44 12.70 -18.42
CA VAL A 386 1.23 11.33 -18.90
C VAL A 386 2.28 11.00 -19.95
N LEU A 387 3.11 10.00 -19.70
CA LEU A 387 3.93 9.32 -20.69
C LEU A 387 3.09 8.21 -21.30
N GLN A 388 2.97 8.17 -22.63
CA GLN A 388 2.18 7.16 -23.33
C GLN A 388 3.02 6.48 -24.41
N ALA A 389 2.95 5.15 -24.48
CA ALA A 389 3.63 4.40 -25.53
C ALA A 389 3.03 4.72 -26.89
N ASP A 390 3.88 4.98 -27.89
CA ASP A 390 3.42 4.95 -29.28
C ASP A 390 3.00 3.53 -29.67
N SER A 391 1.99 3.41 -30.54
CA SER A 391 1.38 2.15 -30.99
C SER A 391 2.37 1.11 -31.52
N GLY A 392 3.50 1.54 -32.08
CA GLY A 392 4.58 0.67 -32.55
C GLY A 392 5.71 0.43 -31.55
N TYR A 393 5.70 1.11 -30.41
CA TYR A 393 6.79 1.07 -29.43
C TYR A 393 6.62 -0.06 -28.42
N LYS A 394 7.65 -0.90 -28.28
CA LYS A 394 7.66 -2.06 -27.37
C LYS A 394 8.71 -1.99 -26.27
N GLY A 395 9.50 -0.92 -26.22
CA GLY A 395 10.56 -0.74 -25.23
C GLY A 395 10.04 -0.24 -23.88
N ALA A 396 10.96 -0.04 -22.94
CA ALA A 396 10.61 0.52 -21.63
C ALA A 396 10.34 2.03 -21.73
N ALA A 397 9.48 2.60 -20.87
CA ALA A 397 9.33 4.07 -20.87
C ALA A 397 10.60 4.75 -20.35
N ILE A 398 11.15 4.24 -19.24
CA ILE A 398 12.38 4.74 -18.62
C ILE A 398 13.34 3.58 -18.32
N ILE A 399 14.63 3.77 -18.64
CA ILE A 399 15.73 2.91 -18.19
C ILE A 399 16.66 3.72 -17.29
N LEU A 400 16.94 3.17 -16.11
CA LEU A 400 17.93 3.69 -15.17
C LEU A 400 19.26 2.96 -15.40
N LYS A 401 20.34 3.69 -15.71
CA LYS A 401 21.67 3.07 -15.90
C LYS A 401 22.33 2.80 -14.55
N SER A 402 23.04 1.68 -14.41
CA SER A 402 23.70 1.14 -13.20
C SER A 402 24.51 2.10 -12.31
N GLN A 403 24.84 3.31 -12.76
CA GLN A 403 25.57 4.32 -11.98
C GLN A 403 24.64 5.17 -11.09
N SER A 404 23.33 5.21 -11.39
CA SER A 404 22.35 5.93 -10.55
C SER A 404 22.24 5.30 -9.16
N LYS A 405 22.33 6.13 -8.12
CA LYS A 405 22.18 5.75 -6.71
C LYS A 405 20.74 5.92 -6.25
N LEU A 406 20.08 7.03 -6.66
CA LEU A 406 18.76 7.42 -6.16
C LEU A 406 17.94 8.13 -7.23
N ILE A 407 16.83 7.52 -7.67
CA ILE A 407 15.91 8.14 -8.62
C ILE A 407 14.53 8.27 -8.00
N SER A 408 13.95 9.47 -8.01
CA SER A 408 12.60 9.74 -7.51
C SER A 408 11.72 10.28 -8.63
N LEU A 409 10.54 9.71 -8.82
CA LEU A 409 9.54 10.19 -9.77
C LEU A 409 8.28 10.59 -8.99
N ASP A 410 7.85 11.84 -9.10
CA ASP A 410 6.66 12.39 -8.44
C ASP A 410 5.62 12.84 -9.47
N SER A 411 4.35 12.48 -9.25
CA SER A 411 3.17 12.97 -9.96
C SER A 411 3.25 12.72 -11.48
N MET A 412 3.49 11.48 -11.89
CA MET A 412 3.63 11.08 -13.30
C MET A 412 2.70 9.91 -13.64
N GLN A 413 2.26 9.79 -14.89
CA GLN A 413 1.45 8.65 -15.33
C GLN A 413 2.13 7.93 -16.49
N PHE A 414 2.12 6.60 -16.49
CA PHE A 414 2.65 5.75 -17.56
C PHE A 414 1.49 4.99 -18.19
N LYS A 415 1.31 5.11 -19.51
CA LYS A 415 0.17 4.51 -20.22
C LYS A 415 0.59 3.62 -21.38
N GLY A 416 0.16 2.37 -21.37
CA GLY A 416 0.27 1.45 -22.51
C GLY A 416 1.65 0.84 -22.75
N PHE A 417 2.54 0.81 -21.76
CA PHE A 417 3.88 0.23 -21.90
C PHE A 417 3.91 -1.26 -21.54
N ASN A 418 4.66 -2.08 -22.28
CA ASN A 418 4.96 -3.44 -21.84
C ASN A 418 5.81 -3.44 -20.57
N LEU A 419 6.79 -2.55 -20.49
CA LEU A 419 7.58 -2.27 -19.29
C LEU A 419 7.59 -0.77 -19.06
N ALA A 420 7.10 -0.27 -17.93
CA ALA A 420 7.14 1.18 -17.70
C ALA A 420 8.52 1.62 -17.22
N ILE A 421 9.07 1.02 -16.16
CA ILE A 421 10.40 1.39 -15.63
C ILE A 421 11.32 0.18 -15.52
N ALA A 422 12.50 0.27 -16.14
CA ALA A 422 13.58 -0.69 -15.95
C ALA A 422 14.64 -0.10 -15.02
N ALA A 423 14.75 -0.65 -13.82
CA ALA A 423 15.76 -0.32 -12.82
C ALA A 423 16.81 -1.44 -12.72
N SER A 424 18.05 -1.06 -12.44
CA SER A 424 19.08 -1.98 -11.94
C SER A 424 19.18 -1.87 -10.41
N ASN A 425 20.21 -2.42 -9.74
CA ASN A 425 20.53 -2.35 -8.29
C ASN A 425 20.43 -0.95 -7.59
N GLN A 426 19.30 -0.28 -7.67
CA GLN A 426 19.17 1.17 -7.45
C GLN A 426 17.93 1.48 -6.63
N ALA A 427 18.00 2.55 -5.85
CA ALA A 427 16.87 3.02 -5.08
C ALA A 427 15.95 3.87 -5.98
N LEU A 428 14.83 3.27 -6.40
CA LEU A 428 13.76 3.94 -7.16
C LEU A 428 12.61 4.30 -6.22
N PHE A 429 12.29 5.59 -6.11
CA PHE A 429 11.18 6.13 -5.34
C PHE A 429 10.08 6.63 -6.29
N LEU A 430 8.85 6.20 -6.07
CA LEU A 430 7.69 6.61 -6.87
C LEU A 430 6.66 7.27 -5.94
N LYS A 431 6.28 8.51 -6.21
CA LYS A 431 5.31 9.29 -5.45
C LYS A 431 4.20 9.77 -6.38
N ASN A 432 2.94 9.53 -6.07
CA ASN A 432 1.81 9.90 -6.94
C ASN A 432 1.97 9.41 -8.41
N VAL A 433 2.63 8.27 -8.63
CA VAL A 433 2.83 7.69 -9.96
C VAL A 433 1.71 6.71 -10.29
N ARG A 434 1.10 6.82 -11.47
CA ARG A 434 0.05 5.90 -11.94
C ARG A 434 0.50 5.10 -13.15
N PHE A 435 0.26 3.79 -13.15
CA PHE A 435 0.49 2.92 -14.31
C PHE A 435 -0.86 2.48 -14.88
N ILE A 436 -1.13 2.82 -16.13
CA ILE A 436 -2.40 2.57 -16.82
C ILE A 436 -2.11 1.63 -17.99
N ASN A 437 -2.72 0.44 -17.99
CA ASN A 437 -2.53 -0.56 -19.05
C ASN A 437 -1.05 -0.89 -19.32
N CYS A 438 -0.23 -0.93 -18.27
CA CYS A 438 1.16 -1.37 -18.38
C CYS A 438 1.26 -2.85 -17.99
N VAL A 439 1.97 -3.66 -18.78
CA VAL A 439 2.10 -5.11 -18.51
C VAL A 439 3.00 -5.35 -17.29
N LEU A 440 4.15 -4.67 -17.24
CA LEU A 440 5.07 -4.68 -16.10
C LEU A 440 5.38 -3.25 -15.66
N PRO A 441 4.91 -2.79 -14.49
CA PRO A 441 5.16 -1.43 -14.02
C PRO A 441 6.64 -1.14 -13.76
N VAL A 442 7.34 -2.02 -13.03
CA VAL A 442 8.75 -1.87 -12.71
C VAL A 442 9.45 -3.23 -12.78
N ASN A 443 10.64 -3.27 -13.40
CA ASN A 443 11.53 -4.43 -13.36
C ASN A 443 12.85 -4.04 -12.66
N ASN A 444 13.33 -4.86 -11.73
CA ASN A 444 14.62 -4.68 -11.06
C ASN A 444 15.55 -5.86 -11.40
N SER A 445 16.61 -5.60 -12.18
CA SER A 445 17.55 -6.64 -12.65
C SER A 445 18.95 -6.44 -12.08
N TYR A 446 19.55 -7.51 -11.57
CA TYR A 446 20.93 -7.52 -11.05
C TYR A 446 21.92 -7.72 -12.19
N VAL A 447 22.88 -6.80 -12.36
CA VAL A 447 23.96 -6.90 -13.35
C VAL A 447 25.25 -7.27 -12.64
N PHE A 448 25.82 -8.43 -12.97
CA PHE A 448 27.07 -8.92 -12.37
C PHE A 448 28.28 -8.57 -13.26
N PRO A 449 29.39 -8.07 -12.70
CA PRO A 449 30.63 -7.89 -13.45
C PRO A 449 31.18 -9.24 -13.92
N ASN A 450 31.60 -9.32 -15.19
CA ASN A 450 32.23 -10.52 -15.73
C ASN A 450 33.59 -10.76 -15.05
N GLN A 451 33.83 -12.00 -14.60
CA GLN A 451 35.12 -12.52 -14.13
C GLN A 451 35.65 -12.00 -12.78
N GLN A 452 34.80 -11.44 -11.90
CA GLN A 452 35.15 -11.20 -10.49
C GLN A 452 34.38 -12.13 -9.56
N LEU A 453 35.04 -12.61 -8.49
CA LEU A 453 34.39 -13.34 -7.40
C LEU A 453 33.51 -12.37 -6.61
N ILE A 454 32.20 -12.63 -6.57
CA ILE A 454 31.22 -11.78 -5.91
C ILE A 454 30.81 -12.42 -4.59
N ASN A 455 31.19 -11.79 -3.48
CA ASN A 455 30.67 -12.09 -2.14
C ASN A 455 29.73 -10.96 -1.73
N MET A 456 28.45 -11.06 -2.09
CA MET A 456 27.43 -10.06 -1.76
C MET A 456 26.15 -10.76 -1.28
N LEU A 457 25.56 -10.25 -0.19
CA LEU A 457 24.23 -10.65 0.26
C LEU A 457 23.21 -9.91 -0.61
N PHE A 458 22.46 -10.65 -1.43
CA PHE A 458 21.35 -10.04 -2.18
C PHE A 458 20.30 -9.54 -1.19
N PRO A 459 19.85 -8.26 -1.26
CA PRO A 459 18.64 -7.88 -0.56
C PRO A 459 17.52 -8.77 -1.09
N SER A 460 16.88 -9.54 -0.21
CA SER A 460 15.73 -10.33 -0.60
C SER A 460 14.67 -9.37 -1.12
N VAL A 461 14.40 -9.43 -2.43
CA VAL A 461 13.05 -9.13 -2.90
C VAL A 461 12.16 -10.01 -2.03
N ASN A 462 11.30 -9.43 -1.19
CA ASN A 462 10.35 -10.18 -0.39
C ASN A 462 9.37 -10.89 -1.32
N GLN A 463 9.80 -12.00 -1.91
CA GLN A 463 8.93 -13.07 -2.31
C GLN A 463 8.53 -13.77 -1.02
N SER A 464 7.22 -13.69 -0.74
CA SER A 464 6.50 -14.59 0.13
C SER A 464 7.14 -15.98 0.12
N LYS A 465 7.74 -16.36 1.24
CA LYS A 465 8.13 -17.75 1.49
C LYS A 465 7.07 -18.38 2.38
N ASN A 466 6.09 -18.98 1.71
CA ASN A 466 5.54 -20.25 2.15
C ASN A 466 6.68 -21.26 2.27
N ILE A 467 7.05 -21.63 3.50
CA ILE A 467 7.71 -22.91 3.77
C ILE A 467 6.98 -23.56 4.95
N THR A 468 6.17 -24.54 4.57
CA THR A 468 5.73 -25.70 5.33
C THR A 468 6.85 -26.22 6.24
N LYS A 469 6.62 -26.24 7.55
CA LYS A 469 7.48 -26.95 8.49
C LYS A 469 7.11 -28.42 8.50
N ALA A 470 8.07 -29.25 8.08
CA ALA A 470 8.12 -30.66 8.41
C ALA A 470 8.09 -30.83 9.94
N THR A 471 7.30 -31.80 10.36
CA THR A 471 7.31 -32.39 11.70
C THR A 471 8.70 -32.93 12.02
N ASP A 472 9.26 -32.52 13.15
CA ASP A 472 10.07 -33.45 13.94
C ASP A 472 9.94 -33.16 15.43
N SER A 473 9.53 -34.21 16.11
CA SER A 473 9.43 -34.36 17.55
C SER A 473 10.81 -34.32 18.21
N LYS A 474 10.92 -33.72 19.40
CA LYS A 474 11.53 -34.39 20.55
C LYS A 474 11.22 -33.66 21.86
N ASN A 475 10.52 -34.41 22.72
CA ASN A 475 10.56 -34.32 24.16
C ASN A 475 12.00 -34.35 24.69
N GLY A 476 12.24 -33.77 25.86
CA GLY A 476 13.32 -34.22 26.75
C GLY A 476 13.90 -33.18 27.69
N ALA A 477 13.32 -33.08 28.88
CA ALA A 477 13.95 -32.88 30.20
C ALA A 477 15.37 -32.26 30.26
N ASN A 478 15.49 -31.08 30.86
CA ASN A 478 15.90 -30.90 32.26
C ASN A 478 15.80 -29.42 32.66
#